data_AF-A0A2J6PZJ5-F1
#
_entry.id   AF-A0A2J6PZJ5-F1
#
_cell.length_a   1.000
_cell.length_b   1.000
_cell.length_c   1.000
_cell.angle_alpha   90.00
_cell.angle_beta   90.00
_cell.angle_gamma   90.00
#
_symmetry.space_group_name_H-M   'P 1'
#
loop_
_entity.id
_entity.type
_entity.pdbx_description
1 polymer ?
#
loop_
_entity_poly.entity_id
_entity_poly.type
_entity_poly.pdbx_seq_one_letter_code
_entity_poly.pdbx_strand_id
1 'polypeptide(L)'
;MAPLETFTLFPHLPFELRLKIWQRALSEPRTVTISCQREMLDRERRFAKAFASPIPPPSLLHICRESRFEALSQYIPTFKTDTSDIYTYFSFSLDTLRCADSVLEYMPTEEAKRIEKLVLEVRDAEYFGHFHMDVVKTMERLEELTLLAKPGEIDYRWNRAGRYVDTLSREFEGARCENPGWRCPRVRIVHRDSGDELRVLEGGAMLEGWKEGDDLPVHLFPF
;
A
#
# COMPACT_ATOMS: atom_id res chain seq x y z
N MET A 1 -38.17 9.25 20.06
CA MET A 1 -37.13 9.11 21.09
C MET A 1 -36.05 10.12 20.77
N ALA A 2 -35.69 11.00 21.71
CA ALA A 2 -34.60 11.96 21.49
C ALA A 2 -33.25 11.21 21.50
N PRO A 3 -32.28 11.57 20.65
CA PRO A 3 -30.95 10.97 20.69
C PRO A 3 -30.28 11.30 22.03
N LEU A 4 -29.59 10.33 22.62
CA LEU A 4 -28.73 10.57 23.76
C LEU A 4 -27.50 11.35 23.30
N GLU A 5 -27.33 12.58 23.77
CA GLU A 5 -26.24 13.47 23.33
C GLU A 5 -24.92 13.25 24.07
N THR A 6 -24.95 12.58 25.23
CA THR A 6 -23.78 12.40 26.11
C THR A 6 -23.71 11.00 26.71
N PHE A 7 -22.54 10.36 26.63
CA PHE A 7 -22.23 9.10 27.29
C PHE A 7 -21.20 9.29 28.40
N THR A 8 -21.63 9.21 29.66
CA THR A 8 -20.80 9.51 30.85
C THR A 8 -20.34 8.27 31.62
N LEU A 9 -20.74 7.07 31.17
CA LEU A 9 -20.43 5.82 31.88
C LEU A 9 -19.03 5.29 31.57
N PHE A 10 -18.42 5.67 30.44
CA PHE A 10 -17.10 5.17 30.04
C PHE A 10 -16.02 5.34 31.13
N PRO A 11 -15.84 6.53 31.75
CA PRO A 11 -14.80 6.73 32.76
C PRO A 11 -15.02 5.93 34.05
N HIS A 12 -16.26 5.46 34.30
CA HIS A 12 -16.60 4.65 35.47
C HIS A 12 -16.23 3.17 35.30
N LEU A 13 -15.85 2.75 34.09
CA LEU A 13 -15.36 1.41 33.86
C LEU A 13 -13.97 1.22 34.52
N PRO A 14 -13.71 0.03 35.10
CA PRO A 14 -12.38 -0.37 35.50
C PRO A 14 -11.37 -0.15 34.37
N PHE A 15 -10.15 0.25 34.73
CA PHE A 15 -9.10 0.58 33.79
C PHE A 15 -8.84 -0.54 32.76
N GLU A 16 -8.83 -1.80 33.21
CA GLU A 16 -8.65 -2.96 32.33
C GLU A 16 -9.72 -3.07 31.23
N LEU A 17 -10.97 -2.73 31.55
CA LEU A 17 -12.05 -2.73 30.56
C LEU A 17 -11.91 -1.57 29.58
N ARG A 18 -11.53 -0.38 30.06
CA ARG A 18 -11.25 0.78 29.20
C ARG A 18 -10.13 0.48 28.21
N LEU A 19 -9.02 -0.11 28.67
CA LEU A 19 -7.92 -0.56 27.82
C LEU A 19 -8.38 -1.57 26.76
N LYS A 20 -9.15 -2.60 27.15
CA LYS A 20 -9.69 -3.58 26.19
C LYS A 20 -10.58 -2.92 25.14
N ILE A 21 -11.40 -1.94 25.54
CA ILE A 21 -12.23 -1.20 24.59
C ILE A 21 -11.36 -0.40 23.61
N TRP A 22 -10.34 0.31 24.08
CA TRP A 22 -9.43 1.05 23.21
C TRP A 22 -8.64 0.16 22.26
N GLN A 23 -8.11 -0.96 22.75
CA GLN A 23 -7.42 -1.95 21.91
C GLN A 23 -8.33 -2.51 20.82
N ARG A 24 -9.61 -2.76 21.13
CA ARG A 24 -10.59 -3.20 20.13
C ARG A 24 -10.92 -2.11 19.13
N ALA A 25 -11.12 -0.88 19.57
CA ALA A 25 -11.36 0.24 18.67
C ALA A 25 -10.16 0.52 17.75
N LEU A 26 -8.93 0.31 18.23
CA LEU A 26 -7.71 0.45 17.44
C LEU A 26 -7.50 -0.67 16.42
N SER A 27 -8.13 -1.83 16.61
CA SER A 27 -7.94 -2.98 15.70
C SER A 27 -8.71 -2.88 14.38
N GLU A 28 -9.48 -1.81 14.16
CA GLU A 28 -10.27 -1.61 12.94
C GLU A 28 -9.35 -1.19 11.77
N PRO A 29 -9.21 -2.03 10.73
CA PRO A 29 -8.41 -1.66 9.56
C PRO A 29 -9.09 -0.54 8.76
N ARG A 30 -8.28 0.30 8.12
CA ARG A 30 -8.77 1.34 7.21
C ARG A 30 -7.85 1.51 6.01
N THR A 31 -8.38 2.08 4.94
CA THR A 31 -7.60 2.44 3.76
C THR A 31 -7.27 3.93 3.79
N VAL A 32 -5.99 4.26 3.84
CA VAL A 32 -5.50 5.64 3.79
C VAL A 32 -5.09 5.95 2.37
N THR A 33 -5.83 6.85 1.72
CA THR A 33 -5.50 7.29 0.36
C THR A 33 -4.52 8.46 0.43
N ILE A 34 -3.38 8.37 -0.25
CA ILE A 34 -2.41 9.47 -0.34
C ILE A 34 -2.27 9.95 -1.78
N SER A 35 -2.06 11.25 -1.91
CA SER A 35 -1.72 11.92 -3.17
C SER A 35 -0.39 12.65 -3.03
N CYS A 36 0.42 12.63 -4.08
CA CYS A 36 1.69 13.36 -4.11
C CYS A 36 1.49 14.72 -4.78
N GLN A 37 1.66 15.80 -4.02
CA GLN A 37 1.79 17.13 -4.57
C GLN A 37 3.20 17.29 -5.12
N ARG A 38 3.32 17.52 -6.43
CA ARG A 38 4.60 17.61 -7.13
C ARG A 38 4.90 19.05 -7.49
N GLU A 39 6.15 19.44 -7.35
CA GLU A 39 6.63 20.76 -7.77
C GLU A 39 7.90 20.61 -8.60
N MET A 40 8.18 21.60 -9.45
CA MET A 40 9.39 21.61 -10.28
C MET A 40 10.51 22.31 -9.50
N LEU A 41 11.64 21.62 -9.33
CA LEU A 41 12.85 22.23 -8.78
C LEU A 41 13.54 23.09 -9.86
N ASP A 42 13.58 22.58 -11.08
CA ASP A 42 14.06 23.25 -12.29
C ASP A 42 13.27 22.71 -13.52
N ARG A 43 13.71 23.01 -14.75
CA ARG A 43 12.99 22.59 -15.97
C ARG A 43 12.93 21.07 -16.16
N GLU A 44 13.79 20.30 -15.49
CA GLU A 44 13.97 18.87 -15.74
C GLU A 44 13.62 18.01 -14.52
N ARG A 45 13.70 18.55 -13.31
CA ARG A 45 13.59 17.80 -12.06
C ARG A 45 12.31 18.16 -11.31
N ARG A 46 11.49 17.16 -11.03
CA ARG A 46 10.34 17.24 -10.13
C ARG A 46 10.70 16.68 -8.77
N PHE A 47 10.08 17.21 -7.72
CA PHE A 47 10.19 16.68 -6.37
C PHE A 47 8.81 16.59 -5.70
N ALA A 48 8.73 15.77 -4.66
CA ALA A 48 7.55 15.65 -3.82
C ALA A 48 7.51 16.85 -2.86
N LYS A 49 6.55 17.76 -3.07
CA LYS A 49 6.33 18.90 -2.17
C LYS A 49 5.63 18.46 -0.88
N ALA A 50 4.65 17.57 -1.00
CA ALA A 50 3.89 17.06 0.13
C ALA A 50 3.13 15.79 -0.26
N PHE A 51 2.86 14.94 0.72
CA PHE A 51 1.89 13.86 0.60
C PHE A 51 0.64 14.23 1.37
N ALA A 52 -0.47 14.38 0.65
CA ALA A 52 -1.74 14.77 1.22
C ALA A 52 -2.72 13.60 1.21
N SER A 53 -3.39 13.38 2.34
CA SER A 53 -4.49 12.43 2.49
C SER A 53 -5.80 13.19 2.70
N PRO A 54 -6.88 12.88 1.97
CA PRO A 54 -8.22 13.37 2.29
C PRO A 54 -8.84 12.61 3.47
N ILE A 55 -8.24 11.49 3.89
CA ILE A 55 -8.73 10.67 5.00
C ILE A 55 -8.30 11.32 6.32
N PRO A 56 -9.24 11.64 7.22
CA PRO A 56 -8.91 12.24 8.50
C PRO A 56 -8.08 11.29 9.37
N PRO A 57 -7.31 11.82 10.35
CA PRO A 57 -6.67 11.00 11.36
C PRO A 57 -7.69 10.11 12.11
N PRO A 58 -7.27 8.95 12.64
CA PRO A 58 -8.15 8.12 13.45
C PRO A 58 -8.82 8.94 14.55
N SER A 59 -10.13 8.80 14.69
CA SER A 59 -10.91 9.54 15.70
C SER A 59 -10.33 9.35 17.11
N LEU A 60 -9.77 8.16 17.39
CA LEU A 60 -9.11 7.79 18.65
C LEU A 60 -7.97 8.74 19.06
N LEU A 61 -7.33 9.44 18.12
CA LEU A 61 -6.31 10.47 18.45
C LEU A 61 -6.91 11.73 19.08
N HIS A 62 -8.24 11.89 19.00
CA HIS A 62 -8.97 13.11 19.35
C HIS A 62 -10.09 12.91 20.38
N ILE A 63 -10.47 11.67 20.75
CA ILE A 63 -11.57 11.43 21.71
C ILE A 63 -11.23 11.96 23.10
N CYS A 64 -10.13 11.50 23.69
CA CYS A 64 -9.69 11.89 25.03
C CYS A 64 -8.20 11.57 25.23
N ARG A 65 -7.62 11.98 26.37
CA ARG A 65 -6.20 11.75 26.68
C ARG A 65 -5.81 10.27 26.71
N GLU A 66 -6.67 9.41 27.26
CA GLU A 66 -6.42 7.97 27.32
C GLU A 66 -6.45 7.34 25.93
N SER A 67 -7.49 7.61 25.15
CA SER A 67 -7.61 7.15 23.76
C SER A 67 -6.42 7.60 22.90
N ARG A 68 -5.98 8.86 23.06
CA ARG A 68 -4.82 9.40 22.34
C ARG A 68 -3.54 8.65 22.71
N PHE A 69 -3.34 8.33 23.98
CA PHE A 69 -2.18 7.59 24.45
C PHE A 69 -2.14 6.19 23.81
N GLU A 70 -3.27 5.48 23.83
CA GLU A 70 -3.38 4.16 23.19
C GLU A 70 -3.17 4.26 21.67
N ALA A 71 -3.77 5.24 21.00
CA ALA A 71 -3.64 5.41 19.55
C ALA A 71 -2.21 5.73 19.10
N LEU A 72 -1.48 6.56 19.85
CA LEU A 72 -0.08 6.90 19.53
C LEU A 72 0.90 5.73 19.73
N SER A 73 0.46 4.62 20.33
CA SER A 73 1.26 3.39 20.38
C SER A 73 1.31 2.66 19.02
N GLN A 74 0.35 2.91 18.13
CA GLN A 74 0.21 2.23 16.83
C GLN A 74 0.29 3.17 15.63
N TYR A 75 -0.12 4.42 15.80
CA TYR A 75 -0.15 5.43 14.75
C TYR A 75 0.99 6.44 14.93
N ILE A 76 1.78 6.61 13.88
CA ILE A 76 2.84 7.62 13.83
C ILE A 76 2.60 8.61 12.69
N PRO A 77 3.07 9.86 12.81
CA PRO A 77 3.15 10.76 11.66
C PRO A 77 4.05 10.17 10.58
N THR A 78 3.54 10.10 9.35
CA THR A 78 4.23 9.53 8.18
C THR A 78 4.02 10.42 6.95
N PHE A 79 4.80 10.15 5.91
CA PHE A 79 4.81 10.83 4.62
C PHE A 79 5.15 12.32 4.76
N LYS A 80 6.01 12.64 5.74
CA LYS A 80 6.54 14.00 5.87
C LYS A 80 7.63 14.22 4.83
N THR A 81 7.62 15.41 4.24
CA THR A 81 8.65 15.87 3.30
C THR A 81 9.44 17.01 3.93
N ASP A 82 10.69 17.22 3.50
CA ASP A 82 11.49 18.36 3.99
C ASP A 82 10.92 19.73 3.59
N THR A 83 10.04 19.76 2.60
CA THR A 83 9.46 20.98 2.02
C THR A 83 8.06 21.31 2.53
N SER A 84 7.48 20.46 3.39
CA SER A 84 6.14 20.66 3.94
C SER A 84 5.95 19.95 5.28
N ASP A 85 5.26 20.63 6.21
CA ASP A 85 4.84 20.05 7.49
C ASP A 85 3.55 19.21 7.40
N ILE A 86 3.05 18.95 6.19
CA ILE A 86 1.92 18.04 5.99
C ILE A 86 2.39 16.61 6.31
N TYR A 87 1.61 15.90 7.12
CA TYR A 87 1.81 14.49 7.44
C TYR A 87 0.46 13.79 7.63
N THR A 88 0.48 12.47 7.58
CA THR A 88 -0.68 11.64 7.88
C THR A 88 -0.34 10.65 8.99
N TYR A 89 -1.22 10.49 9.98
CA TYR A 89 -1.08 9.41 10.95
C TYR A 89 -1.37 8.08 10.26
N PHE A 90 -0.41 7.17 10.28
CA PHE A 90 -0.51 5.87 9.60
C PHE A 90 0.00 4.76 10.51
N SER A 91 -0.64 3.60 10.44
CA SER A 91 -0.21 2.38 11.11
C SER A 91 0.17 1.34 10.05
N PHE A 92 1.45 0.98 9.96
CA PHE A 92 1.94 0.08 8.91
C PHE A 92 1.36 -1.33 8.96
N SER A 93 0.95 -1.80 10.14
CA SER A 93 0.39 -3.14 10.34
C SER A 93 -1.12 -3.23 10.13
N LEU A 94 -1.83 -2.11 10.30
CA LEU A 94 -3.29 -2.07 10.24
C LEU A 94 -3.82 -1.37 8.99
N ASP A 95 -3.21 -0.25 8.62
CA ASP A 95 -3.68 0.58 7.53
C ASP A 95 -3.23 0.00 6.19
N THR A 96 -4.14 0.03 5.21
CA THR A 96 -3.80 -0.20 3.80
C THR A 96 -3.50 1.13 3.14
N LEU A 97 -2.34 1.26 2.52
CA LEU A 97 -2.02 2.45 1.74
C LEU A 97 -2.68 2.36 0.36
N ARG A 98 -3.36 3.42 -0.07
CA ARG A 98 -3.88 3.53 -1.44
C ARG A 98 -3.31 4.76 -2.13
N CYS A 99 -2.80 4.61 -3.35
CA CYS A 99 -2.31 5.72 -4.14
C CYS A 99 -2.28 5.40 -5.64
N ALA A 100 -2.05 6.40 -6.48
CA ALA A 100 -1.69 6.17 -7.87
C ALA A 100 -0.28 5.57 -7.97
N ASP A 101 -0.06 4.69 -8.94
CA ASP A 101 1.25 4.07 -9.22
C ASP A 101 2.41 5.08 -9.30
N SER A 102 2.18 6.22 -9.94
CA SER A 102 3.16 7.31 -10.07
C SER A 102 3.53 7.99 -8.75
N VAL A 103 2.87 7.70 -7.62
CA VAL A 103 3.27 8.18 -6.29
C VAL A 103 4.49 7.40 -5.78
N LEU A 104 4.69 6.17 -6.22
CA LEU A 104 5.79 5.30 -5.76
C LEU A 104 7.17 5.90 -6.02
N GLU A 105 7.36 6.56 -7.16
CA GLU A 105 8.63 7.21 -7.55
C GLU A 105 9.08 8.28 -6.54
N TYR A 106 8.14 8.87 -5.82
CA TYR A 106 8.39 9.98 -4.91
C TYR A 106 8.42 9.56 -3.44
N MET A 107 7.97 8.34 -3.14
CA MET A 107 7.76 7.87 -1.78
C MET A 107 9.09 7.73 -1.03
N PRO A 108 9.17 8.16 0.25
CA PRO A 108 10.36 7.95 1.05
C PRO A 108 10.68 6.45 1.18
N THR A 109 11.91 6.05 0.84
CA THR A 109 12.32 4.62 0.80
C THR A 109 12.10 3.91 2.14
N GLU A 110 12.38 4.59 3.26
CA GLU A 110 12.23 4.00 4.60
C GLU A 110 10.76 3.76 4.99
N GLU A 111 9.85 4.60 4.51
CA GLU A 111 8.41 4.39 4.72
C GLU A 111 7.90 3.29 3.78
N ALA A 112 8.34 3.31 2.52
CA ALA A 112 7.97 2.30 1.52
C ALA A 112 8.31 0.87 1.98
N LYS A 113 9.50 0.66 2.56
CA LYS A 113 9.95 -0.63 3.12
C LYS A 113 9.05 -1.20 4.22
N ARG A 114 8.36 -0.32 4.95
CA ARG A 114 7.53 -0.69 6.10
C ARG A 114 6.08 -0.97 5.72
N ILE A 115 5.66 -0.63 4.50
CA ILE A 115 4.28 -0.87 4.04
C ILE A 115 4.02 -2.36 3.93
N GLU A 116 2.96 -2.81 4.61
CA GLU A 116 2.53 -4.22 4.57
C GLU A 116 1.41 -4.45 3.54
N LYS A 117 0.55 -3.45 3.33
CA LYS A 117 -0.63 -3.55 2.46
C LYS A 117 -0.74 -2.33 1.55
N LEU A 118 -0.78 -2.56 0.24
CA LEU A 118 -0.76 -1.51 -0.78
C LEU A 118 -1.83 -1.72 -1.84
N VAL A 119 -2.52 -0.65 -2.21
CA VAL A 119 -3.46 -0.59 -3.33
C VAL A 119 -2.98 0.47 -4.31
N LEU A 120 -2.63 0.04 -5.53
CA LEU A 120 -2.17 0.93 -6.59
C LEU A 120 -3.24 1.13 -7.65
N GLU A 121 -3.51 2.37 -8.00
CA GLU A 121 -4.24 2.71 -9.22
C GLU A 121 -3.26 2.71 -10.39
N VAL A 122 -3.25 1.60 -11.14
CA VAL A 122 -2.31 1.36 -12.24
C VAL A 122 -2.76 2.10 -13.50
N ARG A 123 -2.15 3.24 -13.81
CA ARG A 123 -2.51 4.06 -14.97
C ARG A 123 -2.27 3.30 -16.27
N ASP A 124 -1.12 2.65 -16.38
CA ASP A 124 -0.71 1.93 -17.56
C ASP A 124 -0.07 0.58 -17.17
N ALA A 125 -0.77 -0.50 -17.47
CA ALA A 125 -0.33 -1.85 -17.17
C ALA A 125 0.78 -2.34 -18.10
N GLU A 126 0.99 -1.72 -19.27
CA GLU A 126 2.06 -2.11 -20.20
C GLU A 126 3.43 -1.60 -19.75
N TYR A 127 3.44 -0.55 -18.92
CA TYR A 127 4.66 0.09 -18.44
C TYR A 127 4.87 -0.07 -16.93
N PHE A 128 3.94 -0.73 -16.23
CA PHE A 128 3.99 -0.86 -14.78
C PHE A 128 5.30 -1.50 -14.31
N GLY A 129 5.70 -2.63 -14.92
CA GLY A 129 6.93 -3.32 -14.56
C GLY A 129 8.16 -2.45 -14.73
N HIS A 130 8.26 -1.73 -15.85
CA HIS A 130 9.39 -0.86 -16.15
C HIS A 130 9.56 0.30 -15.14
N PHE A 131 8.46 0.93 -14.70
CA PHE A 131 8.55 2.12 -13.84
C PHE A 131 8.44 1.83 -12.34
N HIS A 132 7.83 0.71 -11.95
CA HIS A 132 7.41 0.52 -10.56
C HIS A 132 7.91 -0.78 -9.95
N MET A 133 8.35 -1.76 -10.74
CA MET A 133 8.75 -3.06 -10.20
C MET A 133 9.95 -2.95 -9.25
N ASP A 134 10.94 -2.11 -9.55
CA ASP A 134 12.10 -1.93 -8.68
C ASP A 134 11.70 -1.41 -7.30
N VAL A 135 10.78 -0.43 -7.25
CA VAL A 135 10.27 0.10 -5.98
C VAL A 135 9.52 -0.99 -5.23
N VAL A 136 8.65 -1.76 -5.90
CA VAL A 136 7.91 -2.87 -5.29
C VAL A 136 8.85 -3.94 -4.74
N LYS A 137 9.92 -4.29 -5.47
CA LYS A 137 10.97 -5.23 -5.03
C LYS A 137 11.69 -4.75 -3.77
N THR A 138 11.81 -3.43 -3.56
CA THR A 138 12.43 -2.86 -2.34
C THR A 138 11.53 -2.85 -1.11
N MET A 139 10.22 -3.14 -1.24
CA MET A 139 9.28 -3.12 -0.12
C MET A 139 9.38 -4.41 0.71
N GLU A 140 10.29 -4.42 1.68
CA GLU A 140 10.68 -5.60 2.47
C GLU A 140 9.52 -6.27 3.23
N ARG A 141 8.53 -5.48 3.66
CA ARG A 141 7.37 -5.97 4.43
C ARG A 141 6.09 -6.08 3.62
N LEU A 142 6.11 -5.86 2.32
CA LEU A 142 4.89 -5.90 1.53
C LEU A 142 4.35 -7.33 1.46
N GLU A 143 3.16 -7.53 2.02
CA GLU A 143 2.47 -8.82 2.07
C GLU A 143 1.31 -8.86 1.07
N GLU A 144 0.58 -7.75 0.93
CA GLU A 144 -0.59 -7.65 0.06
C GLU A 144 -0.46 -6.47 -0.90
N LEU A 145 -0.56 -6.76 -2.20
CA LEU A 145 -0.57 -5.75 -3.26
C LEU A 145 -1.84 -5.91 -4.11
N THR A 146 -2.67 -4.88 -4.16
CA THR A 146 -3.84 -4.83 -5.06
C THR A 146 -3.60 -3.83 -6.17
N LEU A 147 -3.74 -4.26 -7.43
CA LEU A 147 -3.58 -3.45 -8.63
C LEU A 147 -4.97 -3.16 -9.22
N LEU A 148 -5.41 -1.91 -9.10
CA LEU A 148 -6.63 -1.39 -9.71
C LEU A 148 -6.33 -0.93 -11.13
N ALA A 149 -6.48 -1.86 -12.07
CA ALA A 149 -6.17 -1.67 -13.49
C ALA A 149 -7.44 -1.68 -14.34
N LYS A 150 -7.42 -0.97 -15.46
CA LYS A 150 -8.44 -1.04 -16.50
C LYS A 150 -7.73 -1.25 -17.84
N PRO A 151 -8.42 -1.73 -18.89
CA PRO A 151 -7.87 -1.67 -20.24
C PRO A 151 -7.34 -0.26 -20.53
N GLY A 152 -6.14 -0.16 -21.12
CA GLY A 152 -5.56 1.12 -21.49
C GLY A 152 -6.52 1.94 -22.34
N GLU A 153 -6.50 3.27 -22.20
CA GLU A 153 -7.34 4.16 -23.02
C GLU A 153 -6.94 4.12 -24.50
N ILE A 154 -5.72 3.64 -24.78
CA ILE A 154 -5.22 3.39 -26.13
C ILE A 154 -5.65 1.98 -26.54
N ASP A 155 -6.76 1.92 -27.28
CA ASP A 155 -7.20 0.73 -28.00
C ASP A 155 -6.25 0.46 -29.17
N TYR A 156 -5.08 -0.12 -28.85
CA TYR A 156 -4.33 -0.81 -29.86
C TYR A 156 -5.26 -1.88 -30.43
N ARG A 157 -5.58 -1.85 -31.74
CA ARG A 157 -6.58 -2.71 -32.44
C ARG A 157 -6.50 -4.25 -32.19
N TRP A 158 -5.54 -4.71 -31.41
CA TRP A 158 -5.23 -6.07 -30.99
C TRP A 158 -5.41 -6.29 -29.47
N ASN A 159 -5.84 -5.27 -28.70
CA ASN A 159 -6.00 -5.30 -27.25
C ASN A 159 -7.30 -6.01 -26.88
N ARG A 160 -7.26 -7.36 -26.87
CA ARG A 160 -8.36 -8.15 -26.32
C ARG A 160 -8.58 -7.71 -24.88
N ALA A 161 -9.83 -7.40 -24.53
CA ALA A 161 -10.24 -7.09 -23.17
C ALA A 161 -9.63 -8.13 -22.21
N GLY A 162 -8.66 -7.70 -21.39
CA GLY A 162 -7.94 -8.58 -20.45
C GLY A 162 -6.44 -8.76 -20.69
N ARG A 163 -5.84 -8.31 -21.80
CA ARG A 163 -4.37 -8.44 -21.99
C ARG A 163 -3.57 -7.84 -20.84
N TYR A 164 -4.00 -6.70 -20.32
CA TYR A 164 -3.32 -6.03 -19.21
C TYR A 164 -3.18 -6.92 -17.97
N VAL A 165 -4.11 -7.84 -17.74
CA VAL A 165 -4.04 -8.83 -16.64
C VAL A 165 -2.89 -9.79 -16.88
N ASP A 166 -2.75 -10.30 -18.11
CA ASP A 166 -1.65 -11.18 -18.50
C ASP A 166 -0.31 -10.46 -18.49
N THR A 167 -0.26 -9.19 -18.92
CA THR A 167 0.96 -8.37 -18.87
C THR A 167 1.45 -8.22 -17.44
N LEU A 168 0.60 -7.73 -16.53
CA LEU A 168 0.96 -7.59 -15.12
C LEU A 168 1.39 -8.93 -14.52
N SER A 169 0.67 -10.02 -14.82
CA SER A 169 1.03 -11.36 -14.32
C SER A 169 2.44 -11.76 -14.73
N ARG A 170 2.77 -11.59 -16.02
CA ARG A 170 4.08 -11.92 -16.58
C ARG A 170 5.19 -11.06 -16.00
N GLU A 171 4.92 -9.79 -15.68
CA GLU A 171 5.90 -8.92 -15.03
C GLU A 171 6.26 -9.42 -13.63
N PHE A 172 5.27 -9.83 -12.83
CA PHE A 172 5.53 -10.41 -11.50
C PHE A 172 6.19 -11.79 -11.59
N GLU A 173 5.77 -12.64 -12.53
CA GLU A 173 6.41 -13.93 -12.78
C GLU A 173 7.87 -13.74 -13.21
N GLY A 174 8.13 -12.86 -14.18
CA GLY A 174 9.48 -12.52 -14.63
C GLY A 174 10.35 -11.98 -13.49
N ALA A 175 9.82 -11.06 -12.67
CA ALA A 175 10.52 -10.54 -11.50
C ALA A 175 10.88 -11.63 -10.48
N ARG A 176 10.02 -12.63 -10.28
CA ARG A 176 10.31 -13.81 -9.43
C ARG A 176 11.35 -14.72 -10.05
N CYS A 177 11.36 -14.87 -11.38
CA CYS A 177 12.38 -15.64 -12.08
C CYS A 177 13.76 -14.97 -12.02
N GLU A 178 13.81 -13.64 -12.13
CA GLU A 178 15.04 -12.84 -12.01
C GLU A 178 15.64 -12.91 -10.60
N ASN A 179 14.78 -12.89 -9.57
CA ASN A 179 15.20 -13.01 -8.17
C ASN A 179 14.32 -14.03 -7.44
N PRO A 180 14.66 -15.34 -7.50
CA PRO A 180 13.88 -16.39 -6.84
C PRO A 180 13.78 -16.25 -5.32
N GLY A 181 14.74 -15.58 -4.69
CA GLY A 181 14.73 -15.28 -3.26
C GLY A 181 13.83 -14.11 -2.87
N TRP A 182 13.33 -13.35 -3.84
CA TRP A 182 12.42 -12.25 -3.57
C TRP A 182 11.10 -12.76 -3.00
N ARG A 183 10.76 -12.30 -1.80
CA ARG A 183 9.45 -12.53 -1.18
C ARG A 183 8.40 -11.65 -1.86
N CYS A 184 7.92 -12.10 -3.01
CA CYS A 184 6.86 -11.43 -3.75
C CYS A 184 5.59 -11.34 -2.90
N PRO A 185 4.90 -10.19 -2.83
CA PRO A 185 3.63 -10.08 -2.11
C PRO A 185 2.54 -10.92 -2.78
N ARG A 186 1.45 -11.19 -2.07
CA ARG A 186 0.23 -11.69 -2.71
C ARG A 186 -0.37 -10.58 -3.57
N VAL A 187 -0.42 -10.79 -4.88
CA VAL A 187 -0.87 -9.77 -5.84
C VAL A 187 -2.30 -10.05 -6.28
N ARG A 188 -3.18 -9.06 -6.16
CA ARG A 188 -4.55 -9.11 -6.68
C ARG A 188 -4.69 -8.12 -7.82
N ILE A 189 -5.13 -8.58 -8.98
CA ILE A 189 -5.45 -7.72 -10.12
C ILE A 189 -6.97 -7.57 -10.16
N VAL A 190 -7.42 -6.32 -10.00
CA VAL A 190 -8.83 -5.97 -9.87
C VAL A 190 -9.19 -4.94 -10.94
N HIS A 191 -10.33 -5.12 -11.59
CA HIS A 191 -10.85 -4.14 -12.53
C HIS A 191 -11.16 -2.82 -11.80
N ARG A 192 -10.59 -1.70 -12.26
CA ARG A 192 -10.71 -0.40 -11.56
C ARG A 192 -12.15 0.04 -11.33
N ASP A 193 -13.01 -0.05 -12.35
CA ASP A 193 -14.35 0.54 -12.29
C ASP A 193 -15.40 -0.41 -11.71
N SER A 194 -15.45 -1.67 -12.16
CA SER A 194 -16.39 -2.67 -11.62
C SER A 194 -15.98 -3.23 -10.26
N GLY A 195 -14.68 -3.20 -9.91
CA GLY A 195 -14.17 -3.84 -8.70
C GLY A 195 -14.05 -5.36 -8.80
N ASP A 196 -14.26 -5.93 -9.99
CA ASP A 196 -14.18 -7.38 -10.20
C ASP A 196 -12.75 -7.88 -10.01
N GLU A 197 -12.58 -8.93 -9.21
CA GLU A 197 -11.29 -9.62 -9.07
C GLU A 197 -11.04 -10.46 -10.31
N LEU A 198 -9.99 -10.12 -11.06
CA LEU A 198 -9.67 -10.73 -12.34
C LEU A 198 -8.63 -11.84 -12.19
N ARG A 199 -7.66 -11.65 -11.28
CA ARG A 199 -6.59 -12.61 -11.03
C ARG A 199 -5.96 -12.42 -9.66
N VAL A 200 -5.46 -13.52 -9.10
CA VAL A 200 -4.64 -13.54 -7.89
C VAL A 200 -3.35 -14.30 -8.19
N LEU A 201 -2.21 -13.70 -7.83
CA LEU A 201 -0.91 -14.35 -7.80
C LEU A 201 -0.53 -14.59 -6.35
N GLU A 202 -0.31 -15.85 -5.99
CA GLU A 202 0.11 -16.20 -4.64
C GLU A 202 1.54 -15.72 -4.38
N GLY A 203 1.75 -15.13 -3.20
CA GLY A 203 3.02 -14.53 -2.80
C GLY A 203 4.07 -15.56 -2.39
N GLY A 204 5.13 -15.08 -1.75
CA GLY A 204 6.24 -15.87 -1.24
C GLY A 204 7.44 -15.93 -2.20
N ALA A 205 8.57 -16.39 -1.66
CA ALA A 205 9.76 -16.63 -2.46
C ALA A 205 9.57 -17.87 -3.33
N MET A 206 10.12 -17.85 -4.54
CA MET A 206 10.16 -19.03 -5.40
C MET A 206 11.17 -20.05 -4.85
N LEU A 207 12.26 -19.56 -4.25
CA LEU A 207 13.25 -20.32 -3.50
C LEU A 207 13.55 -19.63 -2.18
N GLU A 208 13.11 -20.23 -1.08
CA GLU A 208 13.40 -19.73 0.26
C GLU A 208 14.91 -19.69 0.52
N GLY A 209 15.42 -18.50 0.89
CA GLY A 209 16.82 -18.29 1.25
C GLY A 209 17.80 -18.11 0.08
N TRP A 210 17.34 -18.16 -1.17
CA TRP A 210 18.18 -17.92 -2.36
C TRP A 210 18.70 -16.49 -2.39
N LYS A 211 19.98 -16.32 -2.75
CA LYS A 211 20.65 -15.04 -2.92
C LYS A 211 21.29 -14.94 -4.29
N GLU A 212 21.52 -13.71 -4.74
CA GLU A 212 22.22 -13.44 -5.98
C GLU A 212 23.61 -14.11 -5.97
N GLY A 213 23.85 -15.02 -6.92
CA GLY A 213 25.04 -15.85 -7.00
C GLY A 213 24.84 -17.32 -6.59
N ASP A 214 23.70 -17.69 -6.03
CA ASP A 214 23.35 -19.09 -5.73
C ASP A 214 22.92 -19.84 -7.00
N ASP A 215 23.30 -21.11 -7.11
CA ASP A 215 22.93 -21.96 -8.25
C ASP A 215 21.40 -22.10 -8.38
N LEU A 216 20.89 -21.90 -9.59
CA LEU A 216 19.48 -22.10 -9.90
C LEU A 216 19.20 -23.60 -10.10
N PRO A 217 18.27 -24.21 -9.36
CA PRO A 217 17.83 -25.58 -9.59
C PRO A 217 17.31 -25.75 -11.03
N VAL A 218 17.89 -26.71 -11.76
CA VAL A 218 17.70 -26.96 -13.20
C VAL A 218 16.24 -27.24 -13.61
N HIS A 219 15.34 -27.49 -12.65
CA HIS A 219 13.94 -27.89 -12.87
C HIS A 219 12.92 -26.76 -12.67
N LEU A 220 13.35 -25.53 -12.34
CA LEU A 220 12.44 -24.45 -11.95
C LEU A 220 11.85 -23.66 -13.10
N PHE A 221 12.43 -23.76 -14.29
CA PHE A 221 11.94 -23.06 -15.48
C PHE A 221 11.42 -24.11 -16.47
N PRO A 222 10.10 -24.27 -16.63
CA PRO A 222 9.58 -25.00 -17.78
C PRO A 222 9.95 -24.20 -19.04
N PHE A 223 10.64 -24.83 -19.97
CA PHE A 223 10.91 -24.31 -21.30
C PHE A 223 9.62 -23.96 -22.05
#